data_AF-A0A800K6I2-F1
#
_entry.id   AF-A0A800K6I2-F1
#
_cell.length_a   1.000
_cell.length_b   1.000
_cell.length_c   1.000
_cell.angle_alpha   90.00
_cell.angle_beta   90.00
_cell.angle_gamma   90.00
#
_symmetry.space_group_name_H-M   'P 1'
#
loop_
_entity.id
_entity.type
_entity.pdbx_description
1 polymer ?
#
loop_
_entity_poly.entity_id
_entity_poly.type
_entity_poly.pdbx_seq_one_letter_code
_entity_poly.pdbx_strand_id
1 'polypeptide(L)'
;MGRITDSGSDAKGGHRRSTTIKKQVTPSSWGERFKALNTVPPLVKMVYKSHRGFMVGTLALRLLSAVAPVAMLWIGKLIIEAVELYYRGGQPVDWSYLWTLVVIELVIATGAEIISRASNLMEGLLGEHFRNEVSVRLMVHSATLDVAQFEDADIYDQLERARQQTHKGIGFLRQLLGLVQSTITVLLLVAGFALFVPWLIVLLAASVVPAFFGETHFAALGYALQHRWTESRRLLSYLLYLAANDTAAKEVRLFGLSPYLVGRYREHADGFLLEGQSLAIKRNAVAALLTIIGSTALYGGYGVIIYYTIVGRVSPSGGLFTIGTLTFLMGSLRQSRGLLQGILLSLAGIYEQSLYIRDLFRFLDIEPQVRSKPDALPVPKPISAGFVLEGVSYKYPGSDTYALRDLDFALRPGESVALVGENGAGKTTLVKLLGRLYDPDEGRILLDGVDLRDYDLDDLHRNIGVIFQDFIRYSFLFKENIGAGLSGLAFGVALCAASDI
;
A
#
# COMPACT_ATOMS: atom_id res chain seq x y z
N MET A 1 -48.49 51.03 -6.00
CA MET A 1 -49.20 51.10 -7.30
C MET A 1 -48.30 51.87 -8.24
N GLY A 2 -47.73 51.20 -9.26
CA GLY A 2 -46.74 51.79 -10.16
C GLY A 2 -45.84 50.71 -10.76
N ARG A 3 -46.32 50.09 -11.85
CA ARG A 3 -45.51 49.24 -12.74
C ARG A 3 -44.68 50.15 -13.64
N ILE A 4 -43.39 49.87 -13.75
CA ILE A 4 -42.59 50.24 -14.92
C ILE A 4 -41.96 48.96 -15.44
N THR A 5 -42.31 48.64 -16.67
CA THR A 5 -41.73 47.63 -17.55
C THR A 5 -40.35 48.10 -17.99
N ASP A 6 -39.38 47.18 -18.08
CA ASP A 6 -38.21 47.39 -18.92
C ASP A 6 -37.85 46.11 -19.69
N SER A 7 -37.39 46.32 -20.91
CA SER A 7 -37.21 45.37 -22.00
C SER A 7 -35.77 45.40 -22.48
N GLY A 8 -35.21 44.25 -22.87
CA GLY A 8 -33.91 44.15 -23.56
C GLY A 8 -33.08 43.00 -22.98
N SER A 9 -33.02 41.83 -23.62
CA SER A 9 -32.05 41.49 -24.68
C SER A 9 -30.61 41.75 -24.26
N ASP A 10 -29.92 40.72 -23.77
CA ASP A 10 -28.63 40.23 -24.30
C ASP A 10 -27.87 39.40 -23.27
N ALA A 11 -27.49 38.20 -23.70
CA ALA A 11 -26.26 37.47 -23.38
C ALA A 11 -26.54 35.96 -23.31
N LYS A 12 -26.59 35.33 -24.49
CA LYS A 12 -26.30 33.89 -24.63
C LYS A 12 -24.86 33.67 -24.20
N GLY A 13 -24.65 33.40 -22.90
CA GLY A 13 -23.41 32.91 -22.34
C GLY A 13 -23.17 31.47 -22.79
N GLY A 14 -22.48 31.32 -23.92
CA GLY A 14 -22.01 30.03 -24.41
C GLY A 14 -21.20 29.32 -23.34
N HIS A 15 -21.73 28.20 -22.85
CA HIS A 15 -20.98 27.22 -22.07
C HIS A 15 -19.85 26.67 -22.96
N ARG A 16 -18.69 27.33 -22.94
CA ARG A 16 -17.43 26.72 -23.38
C ARG A 16 -17.15 25.57 -22.43
N ARG A 17 -17.62 24.37 -22.81
CA ARG A 17 -17.13 23.10 -22.27
C ARG A 17 -15.61 23.11 -22.49
N SER A 18 -14.86 23.30 -21.42
CA SER A 18 -13.42 23.07 -21.41
C SER A 18 -13.22 21.61 -21.81
N THR A 19 -12.68 21.41 -23.01
CA THR A 19 -12.17 20.14 -23.51
C THR A 19 -10.92 19.80 -22.71
N THR A 20 -11.11 19.38 -21.46
CA THR A 20 -10.04 18.80 -20.65
C THR A 20 -9.63 17.50 -21.32
N ILE A 21 -8.38 17.48 -21.78
CA ILE A 21 -7.74 16.37 -22.49
C ILE A 21 -7.94 15.09 -21.68
N LYS A 22 -8.82 14.21 -22.15
CA LYS A 22 -9.01 12.85 -21.63
C LYS A 22 -7.73 12.06 -21.93
N LYS A 23 -6.74 12.07 -21.04
CA LYS A 23 -5.71 11.04 -21.02
C LYS A 23 -6.41 9.70 -20.75
N GLN A 24 -6.64 8.93 -21.82
CA GLN A 24 -7.08 7.53 -21.71
C GLN A 24 -5.95 6.74 -21.06
N VAL A 25 -6.10 6.44 -19.77
CA VAL A 25 -5.25 5.47 -19.10
C VAL A 25 -5.69 4.10 -19.60
N THR A 26 -4.89 3.48 -20.46
CA THR A 26 -5.10 2.11 -20.91
C THR A 26 -4.96 1.15 -19.72
N PRO A 27 -5.80 0.11 -19.61
CA PRO A 27 -5.58 -0.93 -18.62
C PRO A 27 -4.21 -1.55 -18.87
N SER A 28 -3.38 -1.63 -17.82
CA SER A 28 -2.01 -2.15 -17.89
C SER A 28 -1.97 -3.50 -18.60
N SER A 29 -1.10 -3.65 -19.60
CA SER A 29 -0.95 -4.91 -20.31
C SER A 29 -0.49 -6.02 -19.36
N TRP A 30 -0.79 -7.28 -19.65
CA TRP A 30 -0.34 -8.41 -18.84
C TRP A 30 1.19 -8.41 -18.63
N GLY A 31 1.97 -7.91 -19.60
CA GLY A 31 3.42 -7.74 -19.48
C GLY A 31 3.84 -6.74 -18.41
N GLU A 32 3.09 -5.65 -18.21
CA GLU A 32 3.35 -4.68 -17.12
C GLU A 32 3.04 -5.28 -15.76
N ARG A 33 1.99 -6.12 -15.67
CA ARG A 33 1.65 -6.85 -14.44
C ARG A 33 2.76 -7.81 -14.03
N PHE A 34 3.37 -8.53 -14.98
CA PHE A 34 4.51 -9.40 -14.72
C PHE A 34 5.75 -8.59 -14.32
N LYS A 35 6.04 -7.45 -14.96
CA LYS A 35 7.15 -6.58 -14.57
C LYS A 35 6.99 -6.04 -13.14
N ALA A 36 5.77 -5.78 -12.69
CA ALA A 36 5.51 -5.29 -11.34
C ALA A 36 5.91 -6.32 -10.25
N LEU A 37 5.91 -7.62 -10.57
CA LEU A 37 6.37 -8.68 -9.66
C LEU A 37 7.88 -8.63 -9.37
N ASN A 38 8.67 -7.89 -10.14
CA ASN A 38 10.11 -7.69 -9.85
C ASN A 38 10.35 -6.96 -8.50
N THR A 39 9.31 -6.37 -7.91
CA THR A 39 9.37 -5.76 -6.56
C THR A 39 9.24 -6.77 -5.41
N VAL A 40 8.83 -8.01 -5.69
CA VAL A 40 8.65 -9.06 -4.68
C VAL A 40 9.98 -9.50 -4.03
N PRO A 41 11.06 -9.81 -4.78
CA PRO A 41 12.31 -10.28 -4.17
C PRO A 41 12.97 -9.26 -3.22
N PRO A 42 13.09 -7.96 -3.57
CA PRO A 42 13.59 -6.94 -2.65
C PRO A 42 12.75 -6.84 -1.37
N LEU A 43 11.42 -6.94 -1.50
CA LEU A 43 10.53 -6.90 -0.34
C LEU A 43 10.71 -8.11 0.57
N VAL A 44 10.73 -9.34 0.02
CA VAL A 44 10.94 -10.56 0.81
C VAL A 44 12.29 -10.49 1.53
N LYS A 45 13.33 -9.97 0.87
CA LYS A 45 14.64 -9.73 1.49
C LYS A 45 14.56 -8.71 2.64
N MET A 46 13.77 -7.64 2.48
CA MET A 46 13.56 -6.63 3.51
C MET A 46 12.82 -7.21 4.73
N VAL A 47 11.72 -7.94 4.51
CA VAL A 47 10.95 -8.64 5.56
C VAL A 47 11.83 -9.65 6.30
N TYR A 48 12.62 -10.43 5.56
CA TYR A 48 13.55 -11.40 6.15
C TYR A 48 14.61 -10.73 7.02
N LYS A 49 15.10 -9.54 6.62
CA LYS A 49 16.02 -8.74 7.44
C LYS A 49 15.35 -8.19 8.70
N SER A 50 14.07 -7.84 8.66
CA SER A 50 13.33 -7.32 9.82
C SER A 50 13.23 -8.36 10.94
N HIS A 51 12.76 -9.58 10.67
CA HIS A 51 12.76 -10.64 11.68
C HIS A 51 12.77 -12.07 11.08
N ARG A 52 13.95 -12.68 11.04
CA ARG A 52 14.18 -14.01 10.44
C ARG A 52 13.33 -15.11 11.08
N GLY A 53 13.23 -15.12 12.41
CA GLY A 53 12.51 -16.17 13.15
C GLY A 53 11.00 -16.19 12.85
N PHE A 54 10.38 -15.01 12.75
CA PHE A 54 8.95 -14.92 12.45
C PHE A 54 8.67 -15.25 11.00
N MET A 55 9.54 -14.84 10.07
CA MET A 55 9.41 -15.17 8.65
C MET A 55 9.51 -16.69 8.41
N VAL A 56 10.56 -17.33 8.95
CA VAL A 56 10.76 -18.79 8.80
C VAL A 56 9.64 -19.57 9.49
N GLY A 57 9.26 -19.17 10.70
CA GLY A 57 8.18 -19.85 11.42
C GLY A 57 6.81 -19.70 10.75
N THR A 58 6.49 -18.52 10.20
CA THR A 58 5.27 -18.32 9.39
C THR A 58 5.27 -19.24 8.16
N LEU A 59 6.39 -19.31 7.45
CA LEU A 59 6.51 -20.16 6.28
C LEU A 59 6.32 -21.64 6.65
N ALA A 60 6.96 -22.11 7.73
CA ALA A 60 6.83 -23.48 8.20
C ALA A 60 5.38 -23.83 8.61
N LEU A 61 4.73 -22.97 9.40
CA LEU A 61 3.34 -23.18 9.83
C LEU A 61 2.36 -23.18 8.64
N ARG A 62 2.60 -22.36 7.63
CA ARG A 62 1.78 -22.34 6.41
C ARG A 62 1.96 -23.59 5.56
N LEU A 63 3.17 -24.10 5.43
CA LEU A 63 3.44 -25.37 4.74
C LEU A 63 2.76 -26.54 5.45
N LEU A 64 2.81 -26.59 6.79
CA LEU A 64 2.08 -27.60 7.57
C LEU A 64 0.56 -27.46 7.41
N SER A 65 0.06 -26.22 7.45
CA SER A 65 -1.37 -25.93 7.24
C SER A 65 -1.86 -26.32 5.85
N ALA A 66 -0.99 -26.31 4.83
CA ALA A 66 -1.36 -26.62 3.45
C ALA A 66 -1.82 -28.08 3.27
N VAL A 67 -1.33 -28.99 4.11
CA VAL A 67 -1.61 -30.43 4.02
C VAL A 67 -2.89 -30.82 4.78
N ALA A 68 -3.21 -30.08 5.84
CA ALA A 68 -4.30 -30.41 6.75
C ALA A 68 -5.66 -30.67 6.06
N PRO A 69 -6.12 -29.86 5.09
CA PRO A 69 -7.42 -30.11 4.48
C PRO A 69 -7.49 -31.40 3.66
N VAL A 70 -6.38 -31.75 3.00
CA VAL A 70 -6.28 -33.01 2.22
C VAL A 70 -6.33 -34.19 3.18
N ALA A 71 -5.60 -34.11 4.29
CA ALA A 71 -5.60 -35.13 5.33
C ALA A 71 -6.99 -35.31 5.96
N MET A 72 -7.70 -34.23 6.29
CA MET A 72 -9.07 -34.31 6.81
C MET A 72 -10.02 -35.01 5.84
N LEU A 73 -10.00 -34.64 4.55
CA LEU A 73 -10.86 -35.28 3.55
C LEU A 73 -10.50 -36.77 3.37
N TRP A 74 -9.22 -37.13 3.47
CA TRP A 74 -8.77 -38.51 3.34
C TRP A 74 -9.17 -39.36 4.55
N ILE A 75 -8.99 -38.85 5.78
CA ILE A 75 -9.44 -39.55 7.00
C ILE A 75 -10.96 -39.68 7.02
N GLY A 76 -11.69 -38.63 6.64
CA GLY A 76 -13.15 -38.68 6.48
C GLY A 76 -13.60 -39.75 5.48
N LYS A 77 -12.87 -39.93 4.38
CA LYS A 77 -13.08 -41.07 3.46
C LYS A 77 -12.91 -42.41 4.16
N LEU A 78 -11.82 -42.61 4.91
CA LEU A 78 -11.54 -43.88 5.60
C LEU A 78 -12.62 -44.22 6.63
N ILE A 79 -13.13 -43.22 7.36
CA ILE A 79 -14.24 -43.39 8.31
C ILE A 79 -15.48 -43.90 7.59
N ILE A 80 -15.83 -43.29 6.45
CA ILE A 80 -17.01 -43.69 5.66
C ILE A 80 -16.84 -45.11 5.09
N GLU A 81 -15.66 -45.45 4.59
CA GLU A 81 -15.36 -46.81 4.10
C GLU A 81 -15.44 -47.86 5.22
N ALA A 82 -14.93 -47.54 6.41
CA ALA A 82 -15.02 -48.43 7.57
C ALA A 82 -16.48 -48.66 7.99
N VAL A 83 -17.29 -47.60 8.05
CA VAL A 83 -18.73 -47.71 8.36
C VAL A 83 -19.46 -48.53 7.30
N GLU A 84 -19.16 -48.31 6.02
CA GLU A 84 -19.75 -49.09 4.92
C GLU A 84 -19.39 -50.58 5.03
N LEU A 85 -18.14 -50.90 5.35
CA LEU A 85 -17.66 -52.28 5.54
C LEU A 85 -18.44 -53.01 6.64
N TYR A 86 -18.59 -52.40 7.82
CA TYR A 86 -19.31 -53.04 8.93
C TYR A 86 -20.82 -53.12 8.68
N TYR A 87 -21.41 -52.10 8.04
CA TYR A 87 -22.83 -52.11 7.71
C TYR A 87 -23.21 -53.18 6.69
N ARG A 88 -22.39 -53.38 5.63
CA ARG A 88 -22.66 -54.39 4.59
C ARG A 88 -22.13 -55.77 4.93
N GLY A 89 -21.01 -55.86 5.65
CA GLY A 89 -20.27 -57.11 5.89
C GLY A 89 -20.83 -57.98 7.02
N GLY A 90 -21.71 -57.47 7.88
CA GLY A 90 -22.31 -58.23 8.99
C GLY A 90 -21.31 -58.72 10.05
N GLN A 91 -20.05 -58.30 9.96
CA GLN A 91 -19.01 -58.60 10.95
C GLN A 91 -19.19 -57.76 12.21
N PRO A 92 -18.75 -58.25 13.39
CA PRO A 92 -18.77 -57.45 14.61
C PRO A 92 -18.00 -56.15 14.40
N VAL A 93 -18.62 -55.03 14.80
CA VAL A 93 -18.05 -53.69 14.65
C VAL A 93 -16.81 -53.57 15.52
N ASP A 94 -15.66 -53.29 14.91
CA ASP A 94 -14.48 -52.88 15.65
C ASP A 94 -14.58 -51.38 15.99
N TRP A 95 -15.21 -51.11 17.13
CA TRP A 95 -15.34 -49.76 17.67
C TRP A 95 -13.98 -49.11 17.94
N SER A 96 -12.94 -49.89 18.23
CA SER A 96 -11.61 -49.36 18.52
C SER A 96 -10.99 -48.72 17.29
N TYR A 97 -11.11 -49.37 16.12
CA TYR A 97 -10.63 -48.84 14.85
C TYR A 97 -11.39 -47.57 14.43
N LEU A 98 -12.73 -47.58 14.51
CA LEU A 98 -13.54 -46.41 14.17
C LEU A 98 -13.24 -45.20 15.08
N TRP A 99 -13.18 -45.40 16.40
CA TRP A 99 -12.83 -44.32 17.33
C TRP A 99 -11.40 -43.82 17.12
N THR A 100 -10.47 -44.70 16.74
CA THR A 100 -9.09 -44.28 16.41
C THR A 100 -9.09 -43.33 15.21
N LEU A 101 -9.84 -43.63 14.15
CA LEU A 101 -9.95 -42.72 12.99
C LEU A 101 -10.60 -41.39 13.36
N VAL A 102 -11.65 -41.39 14.18
CA VAL A 102 -12.32 -40.16 14.65
C VAL A 102 -11.39 -39.32 15.52
N VAL A 103 -10.61 -39.95 16.42
CA VAL A 103 -9.61 -39.24 17.23
C VAL A 103 -8.49 -38.67 16.35
N ILE A 104 -8.03 -39.41 15.34
CA ILE A 104 -7.06 -38.91 14.36
C ILE A 104 -7.64 -37.69 13.62
N GLU A 105 -8.88 -37.76 13.15
CA GLU A 105 -9.55 -36.62 12.50
C GLU A 105 -9.63 -35.41 13.44
N LEU A 106 -10.02 -35.61 14.70
CA LEU A 106 -10.10 -34.56 15.71
C LEU A 106 -8.74 -33.92 16.00
N VAL A 107 -7.67 -34.73 16.06
CA VAL A 107 -6.30 -34.26 16.27
C VAL A 107 -5.84 -33.43 15.07
N ILE A 108 -6.13 -33.86 13.85
CA ILE A 108 -5.81 -33.10 12.63
C ILE A 108 -6.63 -31.79 12.60
N ALA A 109 -7.92 -31.83 12.90
CA ALA A 109 -8.81 -30.67 12.95
C ALA A 109 -8.34 -29.63 13.96
N THR A 110 -8.12 -30.05 15.21
CA THR A 110 -7.67 -29.17 16.29
C THR A 110 -6.25 -28.68 16.03
N GLY A 111 -5.36 -29.55 15.56
CA GLY A 111 -3.99 -29.19 15.20
C GLY A 111 -3.94 -28.15 14.09
N ALA A 112 -4.75 -28.30 13.03
CA ALA A 112 -4.84 -27.33 11.94
C ALA A 112 -5.34 -25.96 12.43
N GLU A 113 -6.33 -25.93 13.32
CA GLU A 113 -6.83 -24.69 13.92
C GLU A 113 -5.76 -24.00 14.78
N ILE A 114 -5.00 -24.77 15.58
CA ILE A 114 -3.88 -24.24 16.38
C ILE A 114 -2.78 -23.68 15.47
N ILE A 115 -2.38 -24.42 14.44
CA ILE A 115 -1.36 -23.97 13.48
C ILE A 115 -1.83 -22.71 12.75
N SER A 116 -3.10 -22.65 12.33
CA SER A 116 -3.69 -21.46 11.70
C SER A 116 -3.63 -20.24 12.62
N ARG A 117 -4.02 -20.39 13.90
CA ARG A 117 -3.93 -19.31 14.91
C ARG A 117 -2.49 -18.88 15.15
N ALA A 118 -1.56 -19.83 15.27
CA ALA A 118 -0.14 -19.54 15.43
C ALA A 118 0.42 -18.80 14.21
N SER A 119 0.07 -19.21 12.98
CA SER A 119 0.47 -18.53 11.74
C SER A 119 -0.06 -17.10 11.72
N ASN A 120 -1.33 -16.88 12.06
CA ASN A 120 -1.93 -15.55 12.10
C ASN A 120 -1.26 -14.62 13.14
N LEU A 121 -0.91 -15.15 14.31
CA LEU A 121 -0.16 -14.40 15.33
C LEU A 121 1.24 -14.03 14.83
N MET A 122 1.99 -15.00 14.31
CA MET A 122 3.34 -14.76 13.79
C MET A 122 3.35 -13.77 12.64
N GLU A 123 2.34 -13.80 11.76
CA GLU A 123 2.15 -12.82 10.69
C GLU A 123 1.85 -11.42 11.22
N GLY A 124 1.02 -11.31 12.26
CA GLY A 124 0.73 -10.04 12.92
C GLY A 124 2.00 -9.42 13.49
N LEU A 125 2.76 -10.20 14.26
CA LEU A 125 4.03 -9.76 14.86
C LEU A 125 5.08 -9.42 13.79
N LEU A 126 5.24 -10.25 12.76
CA LEU A 126 6.13 -9.96 11.64
C LEU A 126 5.74 -8.66 10.93
N GLY A 127 4.44 -8.44 10.74
CA GLY A 127 3.88 -7.23 10.16
C GLY A 127 4.20 -5.98 10.97
N GLU A 128 4.08 -6.03 12.30
CA GLU A 128 4.43 -4.92 13.18
C GLU A 128 5.93 -4.58 13.14
N HIS A 129 6.80 -5.59 13.22
CA HIS A 129 8.24 -5.39 13.09
C HIS A 129 8.62 -4.78 11.74
N PHE A 130 8.06 -5.32 10.65
CA PHE A 130 8.27 -4.78 9.31
C PHE A 130 7.81 -3.33 9.19
N ARG A 131 6.62 -3.01 9.71
CA ARG A 131 6.08 -1.64 9.68
C ARG A 131 6.98 -0.66 10.42
N ASN A 132 7.42 -1.01 11.62
CA ASN A 132 8.29 -0.15 12.42
C ASN A 132 9.64 0.06 11.74
N GLU A 133 10.24 -1.01 11.22
CA GLU A 133 11.52 -0.93 10.48
C GLU A 133 11.40 -0.01 9.25
N VAL A 134 10.32 -0.15 8.46
CA VAL A 134 10.07 0.70 7.30
C VAL A 134 9.82 2.15 7.72
N SER A 135 9.07 2.39 8.79
CA SER A 135 8.84 3.74 9.31
C SER A 135 10.13 4.42 9.77
N VAL A 136 10.98 3.71 10.53
CA VAL A 136 12.30 4.23 10.94
C VAL A 136 13.17 4.50 9.73
N ARG A 137 13.20 3.58 8.76
CA ARG A 137 13.98 3.76 7.53
C ARG A 137 13.50 4.94 6.70
N LEU A 138 12.18 5.15 6.61
CA LEU A 138 11.60 6.32 5.95
C LEU A 138 12.00 7.61 6.68
N MET A 139 11.93 7.65 8.02
CA MET A 139 12.35 8.83 8.79
C MET A 139 13.84 9.15 8.59
N VAL A 140 14.71 8.14 8.68
CA VAL A 140 16.16 8.30 8.48
C VAL A 140 16.45 8.75 7.06
N HIS A 141 15.81 8.15 6.05
CA HIS A 141 16.04 8.53 4.66
C HIS A 141 15.49 9.92 4.35
N SER A 142 14.28 10.27 4.83
CA SER A 142 13.74 11.62 4.72
C SER A 142 14.65 12.67 5.35
N ALA A 143 15.32 12.36 6.47
CA ALA A 143 16.28 13.26 7.10
C ALA A 143 17.56 13.47 6.28
N THR A 144 17.85 12.60 5.30
CA THR A 144 18.98 12.79 4.38
C THR A 144 18.63 13.65 3.16
N LEU A 145 17.35 13.82 2.83
CA LEU A 145 16.90 14.58 1.66
C LEU A 145 16.93 16.09 1.90
N ASP A 146 17.18 16.85 0.84
CA ASP A 146 17.33 18.31 0.92
C ASP A 146 15.97 19.02 0.98
N VAL A 147 15.94 20.23 1.53
CA VAL A 147 14.71 21.03 1.62
C VAL A 147 14.07 21.26 0.25
N ALA A 148 14.87 21.45 -0.81
CA ALA A 148 14.37 21.65 -2.17
C ALA A 148 13.55 20.45 -2.65
N GLN A 149 13.93 19.24 -2.24
CA GLN A 149 13.24 18.02 -2.61
C GLN A 149 11.89 17.89 -1.90
N PHE A 150 11.72 18.47 -0.71
CA PHE A 150 10.41 18.52 -0.02
C PHE A 150 9.46 19.58 -0.59
N GLU A 151 10.00 20.62 -1.22
CA GLU A 151 9.22 21.66 -1.90
C GLU A 151 8.79 21.24 -3.32
N ASP A 152 9.41 20.20 -3.87
CA ASP A 152 8.98 19.57 -5.11
C ASP A 152 7.71 18.71 -4.90
N ALA A 153 6.66 19.03 -5.66
CA ALA A 153 5.36 18.39 -5.51
C ALA A 153 5.39 16.88 -5.82
N ASP A 154 6.20 16.44 -6.80
CA ASP A 154 6.28 15.03 -7.19
C ASP A 154 7.02 14.20 -6.13
N ILE A 155 8.07 14.75 -5.51
CA ILE A 155 8.80 14.10 -4.41
C ILE A 155 7.97 14.09 -3.13
N TYR A 156 7.31 15.20 -2.80
CA TYR A 156 6.38 15.26 -1.66
C TYR A 156 5.26 14.21 -1.80
N ASP A 157 4.66 14.09 -2.99
CA ASP A 157 3.65 13.06 -3.26
C ASP A 157 4.21 11.64 -3.18
N GLN A 158 5.49 11.43 -3.53
CA GLN A 158 6.15 10.12 -3.35
C GLN A 158 6.33 9.78 -1.86
N LEU A 159 6.77 10.74 -1.04
CA LEU A 159 6.89 10.56 0.40
C LEU A 159 5.53 10.28 1.04
N GLU A 160 4.50 11.07 0.72
CA GLU A 160 3.18 10.88 1.32
C GLU A 160 2.58 9.53 0.92
N ARG A 161 2.78 9.09 -0.33
CA ARG A 161 2.44 7.73 -0.75
C ARG A 161 3.23 6.71 0.08
N ALA A 162 4.55 6.79 0.15
CA ALA A 162 5.39 5.84 0.89
C ALA A 162 4.98 5.74 2.38
N ARG A 163 4.68 6.88 3.02
CA ARG A 163 4.19 6.97 4.41
C ARG A 163 2.86 6.26 4.58
N GLN A 164 1.87 6.54 3.72
CA GLN A 164 0.57 5.87 3.74
C GLN A 164 0.68 4.37 3.44
N GLN A 165 1.61 3.96 2.58
CA GLN A 165 1.78 2.56 2.18
C GLN A 165 2.42 1.67 3.23
N THR A 166 3.11 2.23 4.23
CA THR A 166 3.75 1.46 5.32
C THR A 166 2.75 0.57 6.07
N HIS A 167 1.48 1.01 6.17
CA HIS A 167 0.39 0.21 6.75
C HIS A 167 -0.18 -0.87 5.81
N LYS A 168 -0.12 -0.67 4.49
CA LYS A 168 -0.67 -1.61 3.49
C LYS A 168 0.28 -2.75 3.12
N GLY A 169 1.59 -2.58 3.33
CA GLY A 169 2.61 -3.59 2.98
C GLY A 169 2.45 -4.94 3.70
N ILE A 170 1.85 -4.97 4.90
CA ILE A 170 1.58 -6.21 5.65
C ILE A 170 0.57 -7.10 4.91
N GLY A 171 -0.47 -6.47 4.33
CA GLY A 171 -1.49 -7.19 3.55
C GLY A 171 -0.88 -7.94 2.36
N PHE A 172 0.13 -7.35 1.73
CA PHE A 172 0.83 -7.94 0.61
C PHE A 172 1.65 -9.16 0.98
N LEU A 173 2.39 -9.10 2.08
CA LEU A 173 3.13 -10.27 2.57
C LEU A 173 2.18 -11.42 2.91
N ARG A 174 1.09 -11.16 3.63
CA ARG A 174 0.07 -12.16 3.95
C ARG A 174 -0.55 -12.75 2.69
N GLN A 175 -0.80 -11.93 1.67
CA GLN A 175 -1.38 -12.36 0.41
C GLN A 175 -0.41 -13.24 -0.39
N LEU A 176 0.88 -12.89 -0.46
CA LEU A 176 1.91 -13.72 -1.10
C LEU A 176 2.07 -15.08 -0.42
N LEU A 177 2.20 -15.08 0.90
CA LEU A 177 2.32 -16.32 1.68
C LEU A 177 1.04 -17.17 1.59
N GLY A 178 -0.13 -16.51 1.55
CA GLY A 178 -1.44 -17.13 1.31
C GLY A 178 -1.56 -17.78 -0.05
N LEU A 179 -1.00 -17.14 -1.08
CA LEU A 179 -0.98 -17.69 -2.43
C LEU A 179 -0.13 -18.97 -2.47
N VAL A 180 1.09 -18.95 -1.90
CA VAL A 180 1.96 -20.14 -1.84
C VAL A 180 1.25 -21.31 -1.15
N GLN A 181 0.66 -21.07 0.02
CA GLN A 181 -0.10 -22.09 0.74
C GLN A 181 -1.28 -22.62 -0.09
N SER A 182 -2.10 -21.72 -0.64
CA SER A 182 -3.29 -22.09 -1.41
C SER A 182 -2.93 -22.89 -2.66
N THR A 183 -1.84 -22.51 -3.34
CA THR A 183 -1.33 -23.25 -4.51
C THR A 183 -0.90 -24.67 -4.11
N ILE A 184 -0.17 -24.84 -3.01
CA ILE A 184 0.23 -26.17 -2.53
C ILE A 184 -1.00 -27.01 -2.20
N THR A 185 -1.97 -26.48 -1.45
CA THR A 185 -3.19 -27.21 -1.10
C THR A 185 -4.01 -27.60 -2.33
N VAL A 186 -4.17 -26.68 -3.30
CA VAL A 186 -4.86 -27.00 -4.57
C VAL A 186 -4.13 -28.10 -5.33
N LEU A 187 -2.80 -28.03 -5.44
CA LEU A 187 -2.03 -29.06 -6.13
C LEU A 187 -2.20 -30.43 -5.48
N LEU A 188 -2.20 -30.50 -4.14
CA LEU A 188 -2.43 -31.74 -3.41
C LEU A 188 -3.86 -32.28 -3.60
N LEU A 189 -4.89 -31.42 -3.54
CA LEU A 189 -6.28 -31.82 -3.77
C LEU A 189 -6.52 -32.27 -5.21
N VAL A 190 -5.98 -31.52 -6.19
CA VAL A 190 -6.05 -31.84 -7.61
C VAL A 190 -5.35 -33.15 -7.91
N ALA A 191 -4.14 -33.36 -7.38
CA ALA A 191 -3.46 -34.65 -7.49
C ALA A 191 -4.33 -35.77 -6.90
N GLY A 192 -4.94 -35.53 -5.73
CA GLY A 192 -5.83 -36.47 -5.05
C GLY A 192 -6.98 -36.96 -5.92
N PHE A 193 -7.74 -36.08 -6.57
CA PHE A 193 -8.85 -36.50 -7.43
C PHE A 193 -8.45 -36.85 -8.87
N ALA A 194 -7.34 -36.29 -9.39
CA ALA A 194 -6.88 -36.56 -10.75
C ALA A 194 -6.42 -38.01 -10.93
N LEU A 195 -5.89 -38.63 -9.87
CA LEU A 195 -5.59 -40.07 -9.86
C LEU A 195 -6.84 -40.94 -10.04
N PHE A 196 -8.03 -40.43 -9.67
CA PHE A 196 -9.30 -41.13 -9.83
C PHE A 196 -9.97 -40.81 -11.15
N VAL A 197 -10.11 -39.51 -11.45
CA VAL A 197 -10.87 -38.98 -12.58
C VAL A 197 -10.12 -37.77 -13.19
N PRO A 198 -9.16 -37.99 -14.11
CA PRO A 198 -8.29 -36.92 -14.62
C PRO A 198 -9.02 -35.75 -15.31
N TRP A 199 -10.13 -36.04 -15.98
CA TRP A 199 -10.89 -35.02 -16.73
C TRP A 199 -11.64 -34.03 -15.82
N LEU A 200 -11.75 -34.29 -14.50
CA LEU A 200 -12.30 -33.33 -13.54
C LEU A 200 -11.48 -32.03 -13.48
N ILE A 201 -10.19 -32.08 -13.84
CA ILE A 201 -9.35 -30.88 -13.96
C ILE A 201 -9.93 -29.92 -15.00
N VAL A 202 -10.43 -30.45 -16.13
CA VAL A 202 -11.03 -29.65 -17.20
C VAL A 202 -12.33 -29.01 -16.75
N LEU A 203 -13.19 -29.75 -16.04
CA LEU A 203 -14.40 -29.19 -15.44
C LEU A 203 -14.10 -28.11 -14.41
N LEU A 204 -13.09 -28.34 -13.56
CA LEU A 204 -12.64 -27.38 -12.56
C LEU A 204 -12.18 -26.09 -13.23
N ALA A 205 -11.33 -26.18 -14.26
CA ALA A 205 -10.90 -25.03 -15.04
C ALA A 205 -12.08 -24.31 -15.72
N ALA A 206 -12.99 -25.05 -16.37
CA ALA A 206 -14.19 -24.50 -17.01
C ALA A 206 -15.14 -23.81 -16.00
N SER A 207 -15.15 -24.22 -14.74
CA SER A 207 -15.99 -23.63 -13.70
C SER A 207 -15.43 -22.33 -13.10
N VAL A 208 -14.11 -22.13 -13.15
CA VAL A 208 -13.42 -21.01 -12.49
C VAL A 208 -12.95 -19.95 -13.49
N VAL A 209 -12.38 -20.36 -14.63
CA VAL A 209 -11.71 -19.46 -15.58
C VAL A 209 -12.68 -18.42 -16.19
N PRO A 210 -13.90 -18.78 -16.67
CA PRO A 210 -14.84 -17.79 -17.20
C PRO A 210 -15.27 -16.76 -16.15
N ALA A 211 -15.55 -17.22 -14.92
CA ALA A 211 -15.93 -16.37 -13.80
C ALA A 211 -14.83 -15.34 -13.49
N PHE A 212 -13.57 -15.78 -13.50
CA PHE A 212 -12.41 -14.89 -13.32
C PHE A 212 -12.28 -13.83 -14.41
N PHE A 213 -12.46 -14.19 -15.69
CA PHE A 213 -12.44 -13.19 -16.78
C PHE A 213 -13.60 -12.18 -16.65
N GLY A 214 -14.77 -12.63 -16.21
CA GLY A 214 -15.89 -11.74 -15.88
C GLY A 214 -15.55 -10.78 -14.74
N GLU A 215 -15.07 -11.30 -13.62
CA GLU A 215 -14.69 -10.49 -12.45
C GLU A 215 -13.60 -9.48 -12.79
N THR A 216 -12.54 -9.89 -13.50
CA THR A 216 -11.44 -9.00 -13.89
C THR A 216 -11.87 -7.90 -14.86
N HIS A 217 -12.76 -8.19 -15.79
CA HIS A 217 -13.33 -7.18 -16.68
C HIS A 217 -14.10 -6.11 -15.91
N PHE A 218 -14.99 -6.53 -15.00
CA PHE A 218 -15.74 -5.57 -14.18
C PHE A 218 -14.90 -4.87 -13.13
N ALA A 219 -13.83 -5.49 -12.64
CA ALA A 219 -12.83 -4.83 -11.80
C ALA A 219 -12.14 -3.69 -12.58
N ALA A 220 -11.79 -3.90 -13.84
CA ALA A 220 -11.22 -2.86 -14.70
C ALA A 220 -12.23 -1.72 -14.97
N LEU A 221 -13.50 -2.04 -15.24
CA LEU A 221 -14.56 -1.02 -15.37
C LEU A 221 -14.77 -0.24 -14.07
N GLY A 222 -14.74 -0.92 -12.92
CA GLY A 222 -14.83 -0.30 -11.61
C GLY A 222 -13.65 0.63 -11.33
N TYR A 223 -12.44 0.21 -11.68
CA TYR A 223 -11.25 1.05 -11.60
C TYR A 223 -11.36 2.29 -12.48
N ALA A 224 -11.78 2.14 -13.74
CA ALA A 224 -11.99 3.27 -14.64
C ALA A 224 -13.05 4.25 -14.11
N LEU A 225 -14.12 3.73 -13.49
CA LEU A 225 -15.15 4.55 -12.84
C LEU A 225 -14.59 5.29 -11.62
N GLN A 226 -13.86 4.62 -10.74
CA GLN A 226 -13.21 5.27 -9.60
C GLN A 226 -12.21 6.34 -10.03
N HIS A 227 -11.43 6.07 -11.07
CA HIS A 227 -10.47 7.02 -11.62
C HIS A 227 -11.16 8.29 -12.11
N ARG A 228 -12.28 8.16 -12.85
CA ARG A 228 -13.12 9.30 -13.27
C ARG A 228 -13.64 10.12 -12.08
N TRP A 229 -13.90 9.47 -10.96
CA TRP A 229 -14.41 10.14 -9.75
C TRP A 229 -13.32 10.71 -8.85
N THR A 230 -12.03 10.59 -9.20
CA THR A 230 -10.93 11.06 -8.33
C THR A 230 -11.02 12.56 -8.03
N GLU A 231 -11.36 13.38 -9.02
CA GLU A 231 -11.53 14.82 -8.84
C GLU A 231 -12.72 15.13 -7.91
N SER A 232 -13.86 14.51 -8.17
CA SER A 232 -15.06 14.76 -7.36
C SER A 232 -14.95 14.17 -5.95
N ARG A 233 -14.26 13.05 -5.76
CA ARG A 233 -13.93 12.51 -4.43
C ARG A 233 -13.00 13.44 -3.66
N ARG A 234 -12.04 14.09 -4.33
CA ARG A 234 -11.21 15.14 -3.73
C ARG A 234 -12.07 16.32 -3.28
N LEU A 235 -13.02 16.77 -4.10
CA LEU A 235 -13.97 17.82 -3.71
C LEU A 235 -14.82 17.41 -2.49
N LEU A 236 -15.41 16.21 -2.48
CA LEU A 236 -16.19 15.72 -1.33
C LEU A 236 -15.34 15.65 -0.06
N SER A 237 -14.10 15.17 -0.17
CA SER A 237 -13.16 15.10 0.96
C SER A 237 -12.79 16.50 1.45
N TYR A 238 -12.60 17.45 0.55
CA TYR A 238 -12.35 18.85 0.88
C TYR A 238 -13.55 19.51 1.58
N LEU A 239 -14.77 19.30 1.07
CA LEU A 239 -15.99 19.81 1.70
C LEU A 239 -16.17 19.23 3.11
N LEU A 240 -15.87 17.94 3.29
CA LEU A 240 -15.91 17.28 4.60
C LEU A 240 -14.84 17.84 5.54
N TYR A 241 -13.60 18.00 5.04
CA TYR A 241 -12.51 18.62 5.79
C TYR A 241 -12.91 20.03 6.23
N LEU A 242 -13.33 20.89 5.31
CA LEU A 242 -13.72 22.27 5.62
C LEU A 242 -14.86 22.34 6.65
N ALA A 243 -15.84 21.44 6.57
CA ALA A 243 -16.97 21.40 7.50
C ALA A 243 -16.60 20.85 8.90
N ALA A 244 -15.57 20.01 9.01
CA ALA A 244 -15.21 19.29 10.24
C ALA A 244 -13.84 19.68 10.83
N ASN A 245 -13.14 20.62 10.22
CA ASN A 245 -11.81 21.05 10.65
C ASN A 245 -11.86 22.21 11.66
N ASP A 246 -10.98 22.19 12.64
CA ASP A 246 -10.93 23.16 13.74
C ASP A 246 -10.48 24.56 13.28
N THR A 247 -9.56 24.63 12.30
CA THR A 247 -9.09 25.91 11.76
C THR A 247 -10.21 26.66 11.03
N ALA A 248 -11.03 25.93 10.26
CA ALA A 248 -12.17 26.47 9.53
C ALA A 248 -13.44 26.63 10.39
N ALA A 249 -13.52 25.94 11.54
CA ALA A 249 -14.72 25.90 12.38
C ALA A 249 -15.20 27.30 12.81
N LYS A 250 -14.28 28.22 13.07
CA LYS A 250 -14.60 29.60 13.45
C LYS A 250 -15.36 30.31 12.32
N GLU A 251 -14.87 30.23 11.09
CA GLU A 251 -15.51 30.85 9.93
C GLU A 251 -16.81 30.14 9.56
N VAL A 252 -16.81 28.81 9.52
CA VAL A 252 -18.01 28.01 9.17
C VAL A 252 -19.17 28.30 10.13
N ARG A 253 -18.89 28.45 11.44
CA ARG A 253 -19.90 28.80 12.44
C ARG A 253 -20.32 30.26 12.37
N LEU A 254 -19.36 31.18 12.27
CA LEU A 254 -19.63 32.62 12.22
C LEU A 254 -20.49 33.00 11.01
N PHE A 255 -20.20 32.41 9.85
CA PHE A 255 -20.92 32.69 8.59
C PHE A 255 -22.08 31.72 8.32
N GLY A 256 -22.35 30.76 9.21
CA GLY A 256 -23.47 29.81 9.06
C GLY A 256 -23.37 28.92 7.81
N LEU A 257 -22.17 28.56 7.35
CA LEU A 257 -21.94 27.87 6.07
C LEU A 257 -22.32 26.38 6.06
N SER A 258 -22.67 25.80 7.22
CA SER A 258 -22.95 24.36 7.32
C SER A 258 -24.03 23.85 6.35
N PRO A 259 -25.21 24.50 6.20
CA PRO A 259 -26.22 24.04 5.25
C PRO A 259 -25.74 24.11 3.79
N TYR A 260 -24.95 25.14 3.44
CA TYR A 260 -24.38 25.30 2.10
C TYR A 260 -23.39 24.17 1.77
N LEU A 261 -22.45 23.89 2.68
CA LEU A 261 -21.46 22.83 2.50
C LEU A 261 -22.11 21.44 2.39
N VAL A 262 -23.10 21.16 3.25
CA VAL A 262 -23.86 19.90 3.22
C VAL A 262 -24.69 19.77 1.94
N GLY A 263 -25.34 20.84 1.48
CA GLY A 263 -26.10 20.85 0.23
C GLY A 263 -25.22 20.53 -0.98
N ARG A 264 -24.07 21.21 -1.09
CA ARG A 264 -23.08 20.96 -2.15
C ARG A 264 -22.49 19.55 -2.09
N TYR A 265 -22.27 19.01 -0.89
CA TYR A 265 -21.84 17.63 -0.73
C TYR A 265 -22.89 16.64 -1.27
N ARG A 266 -24.17 16.80 -0.92
CA ARG A 266 -25.25 15.90 -1.36
C ARG A 266 -25.44 15.90 -2.88
N GLU A 267 -25.46 17.08 -3.50
CA GLU A 267 -25.62 17.21 -4.95
C GLU A 267 -24.56 16.42 -5.72
N HIS A 268 -23.30 16.51 -5.29
CA HIS A 268 -22.23 15.72 -5.89
C HIS A 268 -22.30 14.25 -5.47
N ALA A 269 -22.69 13.93 -4.24
CA ALA A 269 -22.76 12.57 -3.73
C ALA A 269 -23.77 11.69 -4.47
N ASP A 270 -24.95 12.23 -4.79
CA ASP A 270 -26.07 11.47 -5.39
C ASP A 270 -25.73 10.95 -6.80
N GLY A 271 -24.94 11.70 -7.57
CA GLY A 271 -24.44 11.27 -8.88
C GLY A 271 -23.58 10.00 -8.81
N PHE A 272 -22.78 9.83 -7.74
CA PHE A 272 -21.95 8.63 -7.54
C PHE A 272 -22.78 7.39 -7.23
N LEU A 273 -23.88 7.58 -6.48
CA LEU A 273 -24.72 6.46 -6.06
C LEU A 273 -25.33 5.77 -7.29
N LEU A 274 -25.89 6.53 -8.23
CA LEU A 274 -26.57 5.95 -9.40
C LEU A 274 -25.61 5.26 -10.38
N GLU A 275 -24.50 5.93 -10.74
CA GLU A 275 -23.49 5.35 -11.64
C GLU A 275 -22.85 4.09 -11.01
N GLY A 276 -22.48 4.15 -9.74
CA GLY A 276 -21.90 3.04 -9.00
C GLY A 276 -22.85 1.86 -8.85
N GLN A 277 -24.11 2.11 -8.52
CA GLN A 277 -25.13 1.08 -8.41
C GLN A 277 -25.35 0.35 -9.74
N SER A 278 -25.44 1.08 -10.85
CA SER A 278 -25.67 0.46 -12.17
C SER A 278 -24.55 -0.50 -12.58
N LEU A 279 -23.29 -0.13 -12.31
CA LEU A 279 -22.13 -0.97 -12.58
C LEU A 279 -22.10 -2.17 -11.63
N ALA A 280 -22.38 -1.96 -10.34
CA ALA A 280 -22.42 -3.01 -9.34
C ALA A 280 -23.50 -4.07 -9.66
N ILE A 281 -24.69 -3.64 -10.06
CA ILE A 281 -25.79 -4.55 -10.45
C ILE A 281 -25.38 -5.38 -11.67
N LYS A 282 -24.87 -4.75 -12.73
CA LYS A 282 -24.40 -5.46 -13.94
C LYS A 282 -23.29 -6.44 -13.63
N ARG A 283 -22.29 -6.04 -12.85
CA ARG A 283 -21.19 -6.90 -12.39
C ARG A 283 -21.72 -8.14 -11.67
N ASN A 284 -22.58 -7.93 -10.67
CA ASN A 284 -23.10 -9.04 -9.86
C ASN A 284 -24.01 -9.96 -10.68
N ALA A 285 -24.80 -9.43 -11.62
CA ALA A 285 -25.65 -10.23 -12.50
C ALA A 285 -24.81 -11.15 -13.42
N VAL A 286 -23.76 -10.61 -14.06
CA VAL A 286 -22.87 -11.42 -14.92
C VAL A 286 -22.06 -12.41 -14.09
N ALA A 287 -21.52 -12.00 -12.94
CA ALA A 287 -20.79 -12.89 -12.04
C ALA A 287 -21.68 -14.04 -11.54
N ALA A 288 -22.94 -13.76 -11.21
CA ALA A 288 -23.91 -14.78 -10.81
C ALA A 288 -24.17 -15.78 -11.94
N LEU A 289 -24.41 -15.30 -13.17
CA LEU A 289 -24.63 -16.17 -14.33
C LEU A 289 -23.44 -17.10 -14.60
N LEU A 290 -22.22 -16.57 -14.60
CA LEU A 290 -21.00 -17.37 -14.78
C LEU A 290 -20.78 -18.37 -13.63
N THR A 291 -21.09 -17.96 -12.39
CA THR A 291 -21.01 -18.83 -11.21
C THR A 291 -22.01 -19.97 -11.29
N ILE A 292 -23.22 -19.71 -11.78
CA ILE A 292 -24.26 -20.73 -12.00
C ILE A 292 -23.80 -21.73 -13.06
N ILE A 293 -23.32 -21.27 -14.23
CA ILE A 293 -22.81 -22.15 -15.29
C ILE A 293 -21.68 -23.04 -14.75
N GLY A 294 -20.72 -22.46 -14.05
CA GLY A 294 -19.62 -23.22 -13.45
C GLY A 294 -20.09 -24.20 -12.38
N SER A 295 -21.10 -23.84 -11.58
CA SER A 295 -21.68 -24.74 -10.58
C SER A 295 -22.42 -25.91 -11.23
N THR A 296 -23.22 -25.65 -12.25
CA THR A 296 -23.93 -26.70 -13.02
C THR A 296 -22.95 -27.68 -13.66
N ALA A 297 -21.85 -27.19 -14.23
CA ALA A 297 -20.80 -28.04 -14.78
C ALA A 297 -20.19 -28.97 -13.70
N LEU A 298 -19.94 -28.46 -12.50
CA LEU A 298 -19.42 -29.26 -11.38
C LEU A 298 -20.43 -30.28 -10.85
N TYR A 299 -21.72 -29.93 -10.78
CA TYR A 299 -22.78 -30.88 -10.44
C TYR A 299 -22.95 -31.97 -11.52
N GLY A 300 -22.69 -31.65 -12.79
CA GLY A 300 -22.53 -32.66 -13.84
C GLY A 300 -21.38 -33.62 -13.53
N GLY A 301 -20.22 -33.09 -13.10
CA GLY A 301 -19.10 -33.88 -12.59
C GLY A 301 -19.49 -34.77 -11.40
N TYR A 302 -20.27 -34.25 -10.45
CA TYR A 302 -20.81 -35.03 -9.34
C TYR A 302 -21.69 -36.18 -9.81
N GLY A 303 -22.57 -35.93 -10.78
CA GLY A 303 -23.40 -36.99 -11.38
C GLY A 303 -22.56 -38.13 -11.96
N VAL A 304 -21.43 -37.82 -12.61
CA VAL A 304 -20.52 -38.85 -13.12
C VAL A 304 -19.80 -39.62 -12.01
N ILE A 305 -19.35 -38.95 -10.95
CA ILE A 305 -18.71 -39.64 -9.82
C ILE A 305 -19.71 -40.57 -9.12
N ILE A 306 -20.95 -40.12 -8.93
CA ILE A 306 -22.05 -40.95 -8.39
C ILE A 306 -22.28 -42.16 -9.30
N TYR A 307 -22.38 -41.95 -10.62
CA TYR A 307 -22.55 -43.04 -11.58
C TYR A 307 -21.40 -44.06 -11.50
N TYR A 308 -20.14 -43.63 -11.45
CA TYR A 308 -18.99 -44.54 -11.30
C TYR A 308 -18.97 -45.29 -9.98
N THR A 309 -19.46 -44.67 -8.91
CA THR A 309 -19.60 -45.30 -7.59
C THR A 309 -20.68 -46.38 -7.61
N ILE A 310 -21.83 -46.12 -8.25
CA ILE A 310 -22.94 -47.08 -8.34
C ILE A 310 -22.58 -48.26 -9.25
N VAL A 311 -21.92 -48.01 -10.39
CA VAL A 311 -21.50 -49.05 -11.34
C VAL A 311 -20.31 -49.85 -10.82
N GLY A 312 -19.68 -49.45 -9.72
CA GLY A 312 -18.53 -50.15 -9.13
C GLY A 312 -17.32 -50.13 -10.07
N ARG A 313 -17.15 -49.03 -10.82
CA ARG A 313 -16.02 -48.91 -11.75
C ARG A 313 -14.70 -48.96 -10.95
N VAL A 314 -13.64 -49.42 -11.59
CA VAL A 314 -12.28 -49.28 -11.06
C VAL A 314 -11.65 -48.07 -11.72
N SER A 315 -11.04 -47.21 -10.91
CA SER A 315 -10.29 -46.06 -11.38
C SER A 315 -9.14 -46.49 -12.29
N PRO A 316 -8.68 -45.65 -13.24
CA PRO A 316 -7.47 -45.91 -14.02
C PRO A 316 -6.22 -46.21 -13.17
N SER A 317 -6.17 -45.75 -11.92
CA SER A 317 -5.08 -46.02 -10.96
C SER A 317 -5.26 -47.31 -10.15
N GLY A 318 -6.34 -48.07 -10.38
CA GLY A 318 -6.65 -49.32 -9.67
C GLY A 318 -7.50 -49.17 -8.41
N GLY A 319 -7.86 -47.95 -8.00
CA GLY A 319 -8.74 -47.71 -6.84
C GLY A 319 -10.23 -47.96 -7.12
N LEU A 320 -10.95 -48.58 -6.19
CA LEU A 320 -12.41 -48.76 -6.29
C LEU A 320 -13.16 -47.46 -5.98
N PHE A 321 -14.24 -47.19 -6.71
CA PHE A 321 -15.17 -46.10 -6.36
C PHE A 321 -16.12 -46.55 -5.23
N THR A 322 -15.73 -46.23 -3.99
CA THR A 322 -16.52 -46.44 -2.75
C THR A 322 -17.32 -45.19 -2.37
N ILE A 323 -18.23 -45.31 -1.39
CA ILE A 323 -18.94 -44.13 -0.84
C ILE A 323 -17.94 -43.14 -0.22
N GLY A 324 -16.87 -43.62 0.43
CA GLY A 324 -15.81 -42.74 0.94
C GLY A 324 -15.00 -42.06 -0.17
N THR A 325 -14.74 -42.75 -1.28
CA THR A 325 -14.08 -42.12 -2.45
C THR A 325 -14.97 -41.04 -3.05
N LEU A 326 -16.28 -41.27 -3.14
CA LEU A 326 -17.25 -40.25 -3.57
C LEU A 326 -17.17 -38.98 -2.71
N THR A 327 -17.20 -39.10 -1.39
CA THR A 327 -17.14 -37.92 -0.50
C THR A 327 -15.80 -37.20 -0.56
N PHE A 328 -14.68 -37.93 -0.67
CA PHE A 328 -13.36 -37.34 -0.88
C PHE A 328 -13.28 -36.54 -2.17
N LEU A 329 -13.75 -37.10 -3.30
CA LEU A 329 -13.71 -36.43 -4.60
C LEU A 329 -14.61 -35.19 -4.61
N MET A 330 -15.82 -35.28 -4.06
CA MET A 330 -16.75 -34.15 -3.94
C MET A 330 -16.18 -33.03 -3.06
N GLY A 331 -15.65 -33.39 -1.89
CA GLY A 331 -15.02 -32.45 -0.96
C GLY A 331 -13.82 -31.75 -1.59
N SER A 332 -12.94 -32.53 -2.23
CA SER A 332 -11.74 -32.04 -2.90
C SER A 332 -12.06 -31.11 -4.06
N LEU A 333 -13.09 -31.43 -4.87
CA LEU A 333 -13.50 -30.60 -6.00
C LEU A 333 -14.09 -29.26 -5.53
N ARG A 334 -14.97 -29.28 -4.52
CA ARG A 334 -15.56 -28.06 -3.93
C ARG A 334 -14.48 -27.15 -3.33
N GLN A 335 -13.56 -27.73 -2.56
CA GLN A 335 -12.50 -26.98 -1.91
C GLN A 335 -11.49 -26.43 -2.92
N SER A 336 -11.09 -27.24 -3.92
CA SER A 336 -10.18 -26.79 -4.98
C SER A 336 -10.77 -25.62 -5.77
N ARG A 337 -12.08 -25.63 -6.04
CA ARG A 337 -12.77 -24.50 -6.69
C ARG A 337 -12.63 -23.21 -5.88
N GLY A 338 -12.92 -23.27 -4.58
CA GLY A 338 -12.83 -22.10 -3.69
C GLY A 338 -11.40 -21.55 -3.59
N LEU A 339 -10.41 -22.44 -3.43
CA LEU A 339 -9.00 -22.04 -3.37
C LEU A 339 -8.51 -21.48 -4.71
N LEU A 340 -8.86 -22.07 -5.85
CA LEU A 340 -8.52 -21.54 -7.17
C LEU A 340 -9.12 -20.15 -7.41
N GLN A 341 -10.39 -19.95 -7.06
CA GLN A 341 -11.00 -18.62 -7.12
C GLN A 341 -10.26 -17.62 -6.22
N GLY A 342 -9.91 -18.02 -5.00
CA GLY A 342 -9.11 -17.22 -4.07
C GLY A 342 -7.72 -16.87 -4.61
N ILE A 343 -7.02 -17.81 -5.26
CA ILE A 343 -5.71 -17.58 -5.90
C ILE A 343 -5.84 -16.55 -7.03
N LEU A 344 -6.84 -16.70 -7.89
CA LEU A 344 -7.06 -15.80 -9.02
C LEU A 344 -7.39 -14.37 -8.57
N LEU A 345 -8.27 -14.23 -7.57
CA LEU A 345 -8.54 -12.94 -6.92
C LEU A 345 -7.29 -12.37 -6.25
N SER A 346 -6.48 -13.24 -5.64
CA SER A 346 -5.24 -12.81 -4.98
C SER A 346 -4.20 -12.29 -5.96
N LEU A 347 -4.08 -12.90 -7.14
CA LEU A 347 -3.19 -12.41 -8.21
C LEU A 347 -3.57 -11.01 -8.67
N ALA A 348 -4.86 -10.67 -8.74
CA ALA A 348 -5.31 -9.32 -9.07
C ALA A 348 -4.92 -8.32 -7.97
N GLY A 349 -5.08 -8.69 -6.70
CA GLY A 349 -4.68 -7.84 -5.56
C GLY A 349 -3.17 -7.65 -5.43
N ILE A 350 -2.37 -8.69 -5.74
CA ILE A 350 -0.89 -8.61 -5.76
C ILE A 350 -0.41 -7.56 -6.75
N TYR A 351 -1.04 -7.45 -7.93
CA TYR A 351 -0.69 -6.41 -8.90
C TYR A 351 -0.93 -5.01 -8.32
N GLU A 352 -2.11 -4.75 -7.77
CA GLU A 352 -2.44 -3.45 -7.15
C GLU A 352 -1.46 -3.11 -6.03
N GLN A 353 -1.14 -4.10 -5.18
CA GLN A 353 -0.24 -3.90 -4.05
C GLN A 353 1.23 -3.77 -4.44
N SER A 354 1.66 -4.38 -5.54
CA SER A 354 3.02 -4.23 -6.07
C SER A 354 3.32 -2.81 -6.54
N LEU A 355 2.30 -2.07 -7.02
CA LEU A 355 2.43 -0.66 -7.39
C LEU A 355 2.80 0.19 -6.17
N TYR A 356 2.22 -0.12 -5.01
CA TYR A 356 2.49 0.59 -3.75
C TYR A 356 3.90 0.33 -3.21
N ILE A 357 4.35 -0.92 -3.27
CA ILE A 357 5.72 -1.28 -2.88
C ILE A 357 6.75 -0.65 -3.82
N ARG A 358 6.42 -0.52 -5.11
CA ARG A 358 7.27 0.20 -6.07
C ARG A 358 7.43 1.68 -5.70
N ASP A 359 6.37 2.34 -5.24
CA ASP A 359 6.44 3.74 -4.81
C ASP A 359 7.32 3.91 -3.56
N LEU A 360 7.27 2.95 -2.62
CA LEU A 360 8.19 2.92 -1.47
C LEU A 360 9.65 2.80 -1.92
N PHE A 361 9.97 1.84 -2.79
CA PHE A 361 11.35 1.69 -3.27
C PHE A 361 11.80 2.89 -4.10
N ARG A 362 10.94 3.44 -4.95
CA ARG A 362 11.26 4.66 -5.71
C ARG A 362 11.61 5.82 -4.79
N PHE A 363 10.87 6.00 -3.70
CA PHE A 363 11.19 7.04 -2.72
C PHE A 363 12.53 6.75 -2.03
N LEU A 364 12.80 5.50 -1.64
CA LEU A 364 14.07 5.10 -1.00
C LEU A 364 15.29 5.15 -1.95
N ASP A 365 15.06 5.21 -3.25
CA ASP A 365 16.09 5.37 -4.28
C ASP A 365 16.37 6.86 -4.59
N ILE A 366 15.63 7.81 -3.99
CA ILE A 366 15.90 9.24 -4.16
C ILE A 366 17.19 9.59 -3.45
N GLU A 367 18.09 10.21 -4.19
CA GLU A 367 19.40 10.59 -3.72
C GLU A 367 19.43 12.08 -3.36
N PRO A 368 19.93 12.47 -2.17
CA PRO A 368 20.13 13.88 -1.85
C PRO A 368 21.13 14.53 -2.80
N GLN A 369 20.88 15.79 -3.14
CA GLN A 369 21.71 16.63 -3.98
C GLN A 369 22.75 17.39 -3.16
N VAL A 370 22.39 17.89 -1.98
CA VAL A 370 23.32 18.62 -1.09
C VAL A 370 23.97 17.62 -0.12
N ARG A 371 25.26 17.33 -0.33
CA ARG A 371 26.04 16.43 0.54
C ARG A 371 27.41 17.01 0.88
N SER A 372 27.97 16.61 2.01
CA SER A 372 29.40 16.77 2.29
C SER A 372 30.22 15.98 1.27
N LYS A 373 31.31 16.58 0.78
CA LYS A 373 32.34 15.85 0.02
C LYS A 373 33.07 14.87 0.96
N PRO A 374 33.62 13.74 0.47
CA PRO A 374 34.36 12.80 1.31
C PRO A 374 35.57 13.42 2.04
N ASP A 375 36.14 14.48 1.47
CA ASP A 375 37.28 15.26 1.95
C ASP A 375 36.88 16.66 2.43
N ALA A 376 35.62 16.82 2.86
CA ALA A 376 35.09 18.11 3.28
C ALA A 376 35.87 18.72 4.47
N LEU A 377 36.07 20.03 4.40
CA LEU A 377 36.82 20.79 5.39
C LEU A 377 35.94 21.10 6.62
N PRO A 378 36.49 21.13 7.84
CA PRO A 378 35.78 21.68 8.99
C PRO A 378 35.65 23.21 8.87
N VAL A 379 34.62 23.78 9.48
CA VAL A 379 34.42 25.24 9.48
C VAL A 379 35.49 25.92 10.34
N PRO A 380 36.13 27.01 9.87
CA PRO A 380 37.16 27.71 10.64
C PRO A 380 36.60 28.29 11.94
N LYS A 381 37.41 28.17 13.01
CA LYS A 381 37.08 28.69 14.35
C LYS A 381 38.30 29.48 14.86
N PRO A 382 38.25 30.82 14.95
CA PRO A 382 37.11 31.70 14.64
C PRO A 382 36.91 31.93 13.13
N ILE A 383 35.68 32.31 12.73
CA ILE A 383 35.38 32.85 11.40
C ILE A 383 35.95 34.27 11.32
N SER A 384 36.70 34.57 10.25
CA SER A 384 37.58 35.75 10.17
C SER A 384 37.21 36.77 9.09
N ALA A 385 36.78 36.32 7.90
CA ALA A 385 36.38 37.18 6.79
C ALA A 385 34.87 37.18 6.55
N GLY A 386 34.15 36.13 6.96
CA GLY A 386 32.70 36.01 6.84
C GLY A 386 32.25 35.47 5.48
N PHE A 387 31.04 35.83 5.05
CA PHE A 387 30.46 35.34 3.80
C PHE A 387 30.78 36.26 2.62
N VAL A 388 31.03 35.69 1.44
CA VAL A 388 31.11 36.41 0.16
C VAL A 388 30.28 35.67 -0.87
N LEU A 389 29.35 36.37 -1.51
CA LEU A 389 28.57 35.87 -2.64
C LEU A 389 29.18 36.42 -3.92
N GLU A 390 29.43 35.54 -4.90
CA GLU A 390 30.00 35.89 -6.20
C GLU A 390 29.07 35.38 -7.32
N GLY A 391 28.38 36.30 -8.00
CA GLY A 391 27.48 36.02 -9.13
C GLY A 391 26.35 35.02 -8.80
N VAL A 392 25.83 35.04 -7.58
CA VAL A 392 24.92 33.98 -7.10
C VAL A 392 23.55 34.10 -7.74
N SER A 393 23.12 33.04 -8.42
CA SER A 393 21.77 32.91 -8.99
C SER A 393 21.11 31.60 -8.58
N TYR A 394 19.79 31.62 -8.37
CA TYR A 394 19.01 30.44 -7.98
C TYR A 394 17.58 30.46 -8.51
N LYS A 395 17.09 29.29 -8.93
CA LYS A 395 15.71 28.98 -9.33
C LYS A 395 15.15 27.87 -8.45
N TYR A 396 13.88 28.01 -8.07
CA TYR A 396 13.17 26.88 -7.45
C TYR A 396 12.86 25.79 -8.49
N PRO A 397 12.83 24.50 -8.09
CA PRO A 397 12.42 23.41 -8.97
C PRO A 397 11.09 23.70 -9.67
N GLY A 398 11.05 23.49 -10.98
CA GLY A 398 9.85 23.71 -11.80
C GLY A 398 9.53 25.18 -12.12
N SER A 399 10.40 26.13 -11.77
CA SER A 399 10.26 27.55 -12.13
C SER A 399 11.31 27.99 -13.16
N ASP A 400 10.87 28.68 -14.21
CA ASP A 400 11.78 29.29 -15.19
C ASP A 400 12.37 30.62 -14.70
N THR A 401 11.78 31.19 -13.65
CA THR A 401 12.10 32.51 -13.10
C THR A 401 13.15 32.39 -11.99
N TYR A 402 14.23 33.19 -12.10
CA TYR A 402 15.21 33.35 -11.03
C TYR A 402 14.59 33.99 -9.80
N ALA A 403 14.70 33.30 -8.66
CA ALA A 403 14.36 33.87 -7.36
C ALA A 403 15.45 34.85 -6.89
N LEU A 404 16.70 34.57 -7.25
CA LEU A 404 17.87 35.43 -7.07
C LEU A 404 18.69 35.38 -8.35
N ARG A 405 19.24 36.51 -8.77
CA ARG A 405 20.01 36.61 -10.01
C ARG A 405 21.21 37.53 -9.82
N ASP A 406 22.39 37.01 -10.12
CA ASP A 406 23.66 37.74 -10.17
C ASP A 406 23.92 38.58 -8.90
N LEU A 407 23.84 37.93 -7.74
CA LEU A 407 24.09 38.58 -6.46
C LEU A 407 25.56 38.57 -6.08
N ASP A 408 26.10 39.78 -5.85
CA ASP A 408 27.45 40.02 -5.37
C ASP A 408 27.44 40.91 -4.12
N PHE A 409 27.78 40.34 -2.96
CA PHE A 409 28.01 41.12 -1.73
C PHE A 409 28.79 40.30 -0.68
N ALA A 410 29.28 40.98 0.36
CA ALA A 410 29.98 40.35 1.47
C ALA A 410 29.34 40.69 2.82
N LEU A 411 29.37 39.75 3.77
CA LEU A 411 28.92 39.90 5.15
C LEU A 411 30.11 39.70 6.08
N ARG A 412 30.49 40.73 6.83
CA ARG A 412 31.68 40.66 7.70
C ARG A 412 31.34 40.14 9.09
N PRO A 413 32.27 39.48 9.80
CA PRO A 413 32.05 39.05 11.17
C PRO A 413 31.70 40.23 12.09
N GLY A 414 30.70 40.04 12.95
CA GLY A 414 30.21 41.05 13.89
C GLY A 414 29.27 42.09 13.26
N GLU A 415 29.00 42.02 11.97
CA GLU A 415 28.07 42.91 11.28
C GLU A 415 26.62 42.45 11.47
N SER A 416 25.70 43.42 11.61
CA SER A 416 24.25 43.17 11.60
C SER A 416 23.65 43.82 10.37
N VAL A 417 23.27 43.01 9.38
CA VAL A 417 22.72 43.47 8.11
C VAL A 417 21.21 43.26 8.06
N ALA A 418 20.48 44.31 7.66
CA ALA A 418 19.04 44.24 7.43
C ALA A 418 18.75 44.16 5.92
N LEU A 419 18.15 43.06 5.48
CA LEU A 419 17.73 42.88 4.10
C LEU A 419 16.27 43.34 3.93
N VAL A 420 16.05 44.40 3.14
CA VAL A 420 14.72 44.96 2.88
C VAL A 420 14.40 44.85 1.39
N GLY A 421 13.15 44.54 1.08
CA GLY A 421 12.66 44.44 -0.29
C GLY A 421 11.21 43.99 -0.32
N GLU A 422 10.58 44.04 -1.49
CA GLU A 422 9.19 43.62 -1.67
C GLU A 422 8.99 42.12 -1.37
N ASN A 423 7.74 41.72 -1.11
CA ASN A 423 7.40 40.30 -0.98
C ASN A 423 7.68 39.59 -2.31
N GLY A 424 8.41 38.48 -2.25
CA GLY A 424 8.89 37.78 -3.45
C GLY A 424 10.27 38.22 -3.96
N ALA A 425 10.92 39.22 -3.36
CA ALA A 425 12.27 39.66 -3.75
C ALA A 425 13.41 38.65 -3.41
N GLY A 426 13.10 37.39 -3.06
CA GLY A 426 14.10 36.36 -2.78
C GLY A 426 14.77 36.41 -1.41
N LYS A 427 14.33 37.27 -0.47
CA LYS A 427 14.92 37.42 0.87
C LYS A 427 15.03 36.10 1.64
N THR A 428 13.94 35.33 1.70
CA THR A 428 13.91 34.02 2.36
C THR A 428 14.79 33.01 1.62
N THR A 429 14.85 33.08 0.29
CA THR A 429 15.74 32.24 -0.54
C THR A 429 17.21 32.48 -0.20
N LEU A 430 17.61 33.74 0.01
CA LEU A 430 18.99 34.09 0.38
C LEU A 430 19.40 33.48 1.72
N VAL A 431 18.51 33.54 2.72
CA VAL A 431 18.75 32.91 4.04
C VAL A 431 18.92 31.41 3.90
N LYS A 432 18.11 30.76 3.05
CA LYS A 432 18.22 29.31 2.80
C LYS A 432 19.52 28.93 2.10
N LEU A 433 20.01 29.73 1.16
CA LEU A 433 21.31 29.54 0.51
C LEU A 433 22.50 29.74 1.46
N LEU A 434 22.45 30.77 2.31
CA LEU A 434 23.50 31.00 3.33
C LEU A 434 23.58 29.87 4.35
N GLY A 435 22.43 29.29 4.71
CA GLY A 435 22.35 28.09 5.53
C GLY A 435 22.66 26.79 4.77
N ARG A 436 23.02 26.86 3.48
CA ARG A 436 23.25 25.73 2.58
C ARG A 436 22.12 24.69 2.59
N LEU A 437 20.88 25.15 2.76
CA LEU A 437 19.68 24.32 2.53
C LEU A 437 19.42 24.11 1.03
N TYR A 438 20.02 24.96 0.20
CA TYR A 438 20.15 24.84 -1.24
C TYR A 438 21.60 25.13 -1.64
N ASP A 439 22.05 24.56 -2.74
CA ASP A 439 23.23 25.05 -3.45
C ASP A 439 22.79 26.03 -4.56
N PRO A 440 23.59 27.06 -4.89
CA PRO A 440 23.27 27.97 -5.98
C PRO A 440 23.38 27.28 -7.35
N ASP A 441 22.52 27.65 -8.30
CA ASP A 441 22.59 27.14 -9.68
C ASP A 441 23.79 27.71 -10.43
N GLU A 442 24.08 28.99 -10.20
CA GLU A 442 25.19 29.73 -10.78
C GLU A 442 25.92 30.54 -9.70
N GLY A 443 27.22 30.77 -9.91
CA GLY A 443 28.07 31.47 -8.95
C GLY A 443 28.51 30.57 -7.78
N ARG A 444 28.92 31.21 -6.68
CA ARG A 444 29.35 30.53 -5.46
C ARG A 444 29.20 31.41 -4.23
N ILE A 445 29.07 30.75 -3.08
CA ILE A 445 29.06 31.39 -1.76
C ILE A 445 30.31 30.90 -1.04
N LEU A 446 31.13 31.83 -0.59
CA LEU A 446 32.38 31.58 0.12
C LEU A 446 32.19 31.89 1.61
N LEU A 447 32.81 31.10 2.47
CA LEU A 447 33.03 31.39 3.89
C LEU A 447 34.54 31.37 4.13
N ASP A 448 35.11 32.50 4.53
CA ASP A 448 36.57 32.69 4.70
C ASP A 448 37.38 32.30 3.44
N GLY A 449 36.83 32.59 2.27
CA GLY A 449 37.48 32.36 0.97
C GLY A 449 37.34 30.93 0.41
N VAL A 450 36.70 30.02 1.15
CA VAL A 450 36.43 28.64 0.72
C VAL A 450 34.95 28.49 0.38
N ASP A 451 34.63 27.79 -0.69
CA ASP A 451 33.24 27.56 -1.12
C ASP A 451 32.47 26.78 -0.06
N LEU A 452 31.21 27.17 0.20
CA LEU A 452 30.33 26.46 1.13
C LEU A 452 30.21 24.97 0.78
N ARG A 453 30.35 24.61 -0.49
CA ARG A 453 30.31 23.23 -1.00
C ARG A 453 31.51 22.37 -0.59
N ASP A 454 32.59 22.98 -0.14
CA ASP A 454 33.81 22.30 0.31
C ASP A 454 33.83 22.04 1.82
N TYR A 455 32.92 22.64 2.58
CA TYR A 455 32.78 22.41 4.01
C TYR A 455 31.90 21.20 4.34
N ASP A 456 32.16 20.59 5.50
CA ASP A 456 31.28 19.59 6.09
C ASP A 456 29.95 20.25 6.46
N LEU A 457 28.85 19.70 5.91
CA LEU A 457 27.51 20.26 6.05
C LEU A 457 27.03 20.27 7.50
N ASP A 458 27.31 19.20 8.26
CA ASP A 458 26.93 19.13 9.66
C ASP A 458 27.70 20.14 10.50
N ASP A 459 29.00 20.35 10.24
CA ASP A 459 29.78 21.40 10.90
C ASP A 459 29.32 22.81 10.50
N LEU A 460 28.96 23.03 9.24
CA LEU A 460 28.37 24.29 8.77
C LEU A 460 27.07 24.61 9.53
N HIS A 461 26.13 23.67 9.59
CA HIS A 461 24.87 23.87 10.31
C HIS A 461 25.06 24.08 11.82
N ARG A 462 26.08 23.48 12.44
CA ARG A 462 26.41 23.74 13.86
C ARG A 462 26.88 25.17 14.13
N ASN A 463 27.38 25.88 13.13
CA ASN A 463 27.86 27.26 13.26
C ASN A 463 26.84 28.30 12.76
N ILE A 464 25.63 27.89 12.36
CA ILE A 464 24.57 28.78 11.85
C ILE A 464 23.28 28.59 12.67
N GLY A 465 22.75 29.67 13.22
CA GLY A 465 21.42 29.70 13.83
C GLY A 465 20.41 30.40 12.91
N VAL A 466 19.28 29.76 12.62
CA VAL A 466 18.22 30.32 11.75
C VAL A 466 16.87 30.32 12.45
N ILE A 467 16.15 31.44 12.35
CA ILE A 467 14.74 31.55 12.76
C ILE A 467 13.91 31.75 11.49
N PHE A 468 13.22 30.70 11.06
CA PHE A 468 12.36 30.76 9.87
C PHE A 468 11.07 31.52 10.13
N GLN A 469 10.54 32.16 9.09
CA GLN A 469 9.24 32.83 9.11
C GLN A 469 8.10 31.87 9.46
N ASP A 470 8.12 30.68 8.83
CA ASP A 470 7.17 29.60 9.07
C ASP A 470 7.75 28.61 10.07
N PHE A 471 7.79 29.01 11.34
CA PHE A 471 8.34 28.16 12.40
C PHE A 471 7.38 27.03 12.77
N ILE A 472 7.93 25.83 12.94
CA ILE A 472 7.18 24.68 13.43
C ILE A 472 7.13 24.72 14.97
N ARG A 473 5.98 24.35 15.53
CA ARG A 473 5.84 24.08 16.96
C ARG A 473 5.87 22.58 17.17
N TYR A 474 6.94 22.07 17.79
CA TYR A 474 6.95 20.67 18.18
C TYR A 474 5.95 20.49 19.32
N SER A 475 5.02 19.56 19.16
CA SER A 475 4.08 19.15 20.22
C SER A 475 4.79 18.25 21.25
N PHE A 476 5.96 18.70 21.69
CA PHE A 476 6.85 18.10 22.68
C PHE A 476 6.87 18.96 23.93
N LEU A 477 7.53 18.51 24.99
CA LEU A 477 7.76 19.32 26.18
C LEU A 477 8.59 20.56 25.84
N PHE A 478 8.44 21.61 26.64
CA PHE A 478 9.20 22.85 26.44
C PHE A 478 10.72 22.60 26.42
N LYS A 479 11.22 21.76 27.35
CA LYS A 479 12.63 21.38 27.41
C LYS A 479 13.14 20.67 26.15
N GLU A 480 12.28 19.89 25.50
CA GLU A 480 12.59 19.17 24.26
C GLU A 480 12.64 20.14 23.08
N ASN A 481 11.74 21.14 23.07
CA ASN A 481 11.74 22.21 22.08
C ASN A 481 13.02 23.06 22.16
N ILE A 482 13.44 23.47 23.37
CA ILE A 482 14.68 24.24 23.55
C ILE A 482 15.91 23.36 23.27
N GLY A 483 15.89 22.12 23.76
CA GLY A 483 16.96 21.14 23.52
C GLY A 483 17.21 20.93 22.03
N ALA A 484 16.17 20.87 21.20
CA ALA A 484 16.30 20.62 19.76
C ALA A 484 17.19 21.64 19.02
N GLY A 485 17.38 22.85 19.58
CA GLY A 485 18.34 23.85 19.07
C GLY A 485 19.80 23.56 19.42
N LEU A 486 20.09 22.53 20.22
CA LEU A 486 21.42 22.12 20.67
C LEU A 486 21.84 20.82 19.98
N SER A 487 23.05 20.78 19.41
CA SER A 487 23.54 19.62 18.64
C SER A 487 24.11 18.50 19.53
N GLY A 488 23.87 17.23 19.16
CA GLY A 488 24.59 16.07 19.69
C GLY A 488 24.45 15.84 21.21
N LEU A 489 25.59 15.71 21.91
CA LEU A 489 25.67 15.45 23.36
C LEU A 489 24.94 16.52 24.22
N ALA A 490 24.82 17.76 23.72
CA ALA A 490 24.13 18.84 24.42
C ALA A 490 22.60 18.65 24.48
N PHE A 491 22.00 17.95 23.50
CA PHE A 491 20.58 17.57 23.54
C PHE A 491 20.29 16.59 24.69
N GLY A 492 21.13 15.56 24.83
CA GLY A 492 21.00 14.56 25.89
C GLY A 492 21.25 15.11 27.30
N VAL A 493 22.21 16.03 27.43
CA VAL A 493 22.49 16.72 28.70
C VAL A 493 21.38 17.72 29.05
N ALA A 494 20.83 18.46 28.10
CA ALA A 494 19.69 19.37 28.33
C ALA A 494 18.41 18.62 28.73
N LEU A 495 18.17 17.44 28.15
CA LEU A 495 17.07 16.55 28.54
C LEU A 495 17.18 16.09 30.00
N CYS A 496 18.39 15.75 30.46
CA CYS A 496 18.67 15.35 31.84
C CYS A 496 18.66 16.54 32.82
N ALA A 497 19.22 17.69 32.45
CA ALA A 497 19.25 18.87 33.31
C ALA A 497 17.84 19.46 33.55
N ALA A 498 16.93 19.30 32.60
CA ALA A 498 15.55 19.73 32.70
C ALA A 498 14.58 18.62 33.17
N SER A 499 15.07 17.46 33.65
CA SER A 499 14.27 16.57 34.51
C SER A 499 14.35 16.94 36.00
N ASP A 500 15.28 17.82 36.37
CA ASP A 500 15.47 18.31 37.74
C ASP A 500 14.76 19.66 38.01
N ILE A 501 13.92 20.13 37.07
CA ILE A 501 13.01 21.29 37.17
C ILE A 501 11.61 20.79 36.85
#